data_AF-A0A815AFJ5-F1
#
_entry.id   AF-A0A815AFJ5-F1
#
_cell.length_a   1.000
_cell.length_b   1.000
_cell.length_c   1.000
_cell.angle_alpha   90.00
_cell.angle_beta   90.00
_cell.angle_gamma   90.00
#
_symmetry.space_group_name_H-M   'P 1'
#
loop_
_entity.id
_entity.type
_entity.pdbx_description
1 polymer ?
#
loop_
_entity_poly.entity_id
_entity_poly.type
_entity_poly.pdbx_seq_one_letter_code
_entity_poly.pdbx_strand_id
1 'polypeptide(L)'
;MFKSDEKFEEDLSMKLPHLKYIYFQNFDASFDEFEEFIKVISSQLQIFSISILRKKTYLDGDRWERLIKGYMPQLKIFCFHFDQYFDDNNEQINLSDSTNEFINQFSSPFWIERKLFREIQIYSRVSTFSIHSYRKKWIDRHEHINNDTYSKQNLIEDNYISNREKTDHRIIQLTIGNSRFTKLDRPYIERLKSVVKAIQFTHLDIDNDGMSIKMLLDILSSLPNIESLKLSCIPIFPLESLSIEDVKNRLPVLAINKITQVKLGQATEEQEIEFFINLCPHIEYLGVDCMSDTGVPSLMKLILMNRRTRIPNLCYLCFIIPLADDNMVRSLAKIIESEIVNDKYTIQRSGNKISVHWTL
;
A
#
# COMPACT_ATOMS: atom_id res chain seq x y z
N MET A 1 29.14 -24.92 29.10
CA MET A 1 28.60 -26.29 29.24
C MET A 1 27.38 -26.20 30.14
N PHE A 2 26.23 -25.82 29.55
CA PHE A 2 24.96 -25.76 30.28
C PHE A 2 24.44 -27.19 30.41
N LYS A 3 24.15 -27.63 31.64
CA LYS A 3 23.43 -28.87 31.88
C LYS A 3 22.04 -28.70 31.28
N SER A 4 21.70 -29.56 30.32
CA SER A 4 20.34 -29.73 29.83
C SER A 4 19.47 -30.22 30.98
N ASP A 5 18.56 -29.36 31.44
CA ASP A 5 17.45 -29.80 32.28
C ASP A 5 16.51 -30.66 31.41
N GLU A 6 16.72 -31.97 31.42
CA GLU A 6 15.89 -33.01 30.78
C GLU A 6 14.43 -33.02 31.27
N LYS A 7 14.03 -32.11 32.16
CA LYS A 7 12.68 -32.02 32.73
C LYS A 7 11.74 -31.08 31.98
N PHE A 8 12.22 -30.36 30.97
CA PHE A 8 11.38 -29.46 30.17
C PHE A 8 10.69 -30.14 28.96
N GLU A 9 11.09 -31.36 28.59
CA GLU A 9 10.55 -32.03 27.39
C GLU A 9 9.20 -32.75 27.61
N GLU A 10 8.87 -33.20 28.84
CA GLU A 10 7.64 -33.98 29.07
C GLU A 10 6.37 -33.13 29.26
N ASP A 11 6.49 -31.85 29.64
CA ASP A 11 5.32 -30.97 29.90
C ASP A 11 4.85 -30.15 28.67
N LEU A 12 5.55 -30.23 27.52
CA LEU A 12 5.18 -29.51 26.29
C LEU A 12 4.20 -30.28 25.39
N SER A 13 3.54 -31.32 25.89
CA SER A 13 2.37 -31.94 25.26
C SER A 13 1.12 -31.04 25.28
N MET A 14 1.27 -29.72 25.16
CA MET A 14 0.18 -28.82 24.83
C MET A 14 -0.14 -28.97 23.34
N LYS A 15 -0.77 -30.10 22.99
CA LYS A 15 -1.46 -30.20 21.71
C LYS A 15 -2.65 -29.27 21.79
N LEU A 16 -2.66 -28.25 20.94
CA LEU A 16 -3.78 -27.33 20.77
C LEU A 16 -4.52 -27.72 19.48
N PRO A 17 -5.28 -28.84 19.46
CA PRO A 17 -5.83 -29.45 18.24
C PRO A 17 -6.94 -28.62 17.59
N HIS A 18 -7.23 -27.43 18.09
CA HIS A 18 -8.20 -26.51 17.51
C HIS A 18 -7.60 -25.14 17.24
N LEU A 19 -6.29 -24.97 17.46
CA LEU A 19 -5.60 -23.71 17.21
C LEU A 19 -5.41 -23.54 15.69
N LYS A 20 -6.28 -22.72 15.11
CA LYS A 20 -6.27 -22.39 13.67
C LYS A 20 -5.64 -21.03 13.39
N TYR A 21 -5.47 -20.19 14.41
CA TYR A 21 -5.08 -18.80 14.28
C TYR A 21 -4.07 -18.42 15.35
N ILE A 22 -2.95 -17.82 14.93
CA ILE A 22 -1.95 -17.25 15.84
C ILE A 22 -1.55 -15.87 15.30
N TYR A 23 -1.48 -14.92 16.22
CA TYR A 23 -0.98 -13.58 15.99
C TYR A 23 0.06 -13.21 17.04
N PHE A 24 1.24 -12.85 16.57
CA PHE A 24 2.33 -12.32 17.39
C PHE A 24 2.57 -10.85 17.08
N GLN A 25 2.60 -10.03 18.13
CA GLN A 25 2.90 -8.61 18.04
C GLN A 25 4.16 -8.30 18.85
N ASN A 26 5.09 -7.55 18.24
CA ASN A 26 6.36 -7.15 18.86
C ASN A 26 7.10 -8.34 19.47
N PHE A 27 7.17 -9.44 18.72
CA PHE A 27 7.67 -10.70 19.24
C PHE A 27 9.19 -10.64 19.43
N ASP A 28 9.62 -10.95 20.65
CA ASP A 28 10.99 -10.74 21.11
C ASP A 28 11.68 -12.05 21.55
N ALA A 29 11.43 -13.17 20.86
CA ALA A 29 12.29 -14.36 20.98
C ALA A 29 13.29 -14.42 19.82
N SER A 30 14.33 -15.25 19.94
CA SER A 30 15.16 -15.62 18.80
C SER A 30 14.36 -16.50 17.82
N PHE A 31 14.83 -16.59 16.57
CA PHE A 31 14.16 -17.47 15.61
C PHE A 31 14.21 -18.94 16.07
N ASP A 32 15.31 -19.38 16.67
CA ASP A 32 15.47 -20.76 17.16
C ASP A 32 14.40 -21.10 18.21
N GLU A 33 14.22 -20.24 19.22
CA GLU A 33 13.18 -20.41 20.25
C GLU A 33 11.77 -20.40 19.64
N PHE A 34 11.53 -19.48 18.70
CA PHE A 34 10.27 -19.41 17.97
C PHE A 34 9.98 -20.67 17.15
N GLU A 35 11.00 -21.18 16.48
CA GLU A 35 10.89 -22.37 15.64
C GLU A 35 10.52 -23.59 16.48
N GLU A 36 11.21 -23.81 17.61
CA GLU A 36 10.87 -24.90 18.54
C GLU A 36 9.45 -24.77 19.08
N PHE A 37 9.04 -23.56 19.47
CA PHE A 37 7.67 -23.31 19.91
C PHE A 37 6.63 -23.63 18.83
N ILE A 38 6.88 -23.21 17.59
CA ILE A 38 5.95 -23.40 16.48
C ILE A 38 5.79 -24.87 16.12
N LYS A 39 6.88 -25.65 16.12
CA LYS A 39 6.86 -27.09 15.82
C LYS A 39 5.83 -27.85 16.67
N VAL A 40 5.63 -27.41 17.92
CA VAL A 40 4.70 -28.04 18.86
C VAL A 40 3.23 -27.76 18.51
N ILE A 41 2.90 -26.54 18.04
CA ILE A 41 1.52 -26.07 17.99
C ILE A 41 0.94 -25.86 16.59
N SER A 42 1.75 -25.93 15.53
CA SER A 42 1.37 -25.36 14.22
C SER A 42 0.72 -26.30 13.22
N SER A 43 0.58 -27.59 13.54
CA SER A 43 0.10 -28.61 12.58
C SER A 43 -1.29 -28.32 11.98
N GLN A 44 -2.14 -27.60 12.71
CA GLN A 44 -3.49 -27.21 12.28
C GLN A 44 -3.66 -25.73 11.96
N LEU A 45 -2.56 -24.98 12.01
CA LEU A 45 -2.57 -23.54 11.86
C LEU A 45 -2.97 -23.18 10.42
N GLN A 46 -4.00 -22.37 10.28
CA GLN A 46 -4.51 -21.92 8.98
C GLN A 46 -4.15 -20.46 8.71
N ILE A 47 -4.07 -19.65 9.77
CA ILE A 47 -3.64 -18.26 9.70
C ILE A 47 -2.51 -18.05 10.68
N PHE A 48 -1.41 -17.53 10.17
CA PHE A 48 -0.27 -17.13 10.96
C PHE A 48 0.13 -15.70 10.64
N SER A 49 0.28 -14.89 11.68
CA SER A 49 0.75 -13.53 11.54
C SER A 49 1.77 -13.19 12.62
N ILE A 50 2.87 -12.55 12.24
CA ILE A 50 3.92 -12.15 13.16
C ILE A 50 4.45 -10.76 12.82
N SER A 51 4.80 -10.01 13.86
CA SER A 51 5.48 -8.72 13.80
C SER A 51 6.77 -8.81 14.61
N ILE A 52 7.90 -8.62 13.95
CA ILE A 52 9.24 -8.69 14.52
C ILE A 52 9.85 -7.31 14.56
N LEU A 53 10.57 -7.01 15.63
CA LEU A 53 11.30 -5.76 15.76
C LEU A 53 12.81 -6.00 15.74
N ARG A 54 13.53 -5.38 14.79
CA ARG A 54 15.01 -5.29 14.74
C ARG A 54 15.80 -6.63 14.75
N LYS A 55 15.16 -7.81 14.69
CA LYS A 55 15.85 -9.12 14.65
C LYS A 55 16.05 -9.63 13.23
N LYS A 56 17.16 -9.27 12.60
CA LYS A 56 17.48 -9.64 11.20
C LYS A 56 17.46 -11.14 10.92
N THR A 57 17.65 -12.00 11.92
CA THR A 57 17.54 -13.47 11.79
C THR A 57 16.17 -13.93 11.26
N TYR A 58 15.14 -13.08 11.37
CA TYR A 58 13.81 -13.33 10.80
C TYR A 58 13.65 -12.95 9.33
N LEU A 59 14.67 -12.32 8.73
CA LEU A 59 14.73 -12.01 7.30
C LEU A 59 15.32 -13.17 6.47
N ASP A 60 15.40 -14.38 7.03
CA ASP A 60 15.80 -15.59 6.31
C ASP A 60 14.56 -16.29 5.71
N GLY A 61 14.35 -16.07 4.41
CA GLY A 61 13.19 -16.58 3.69
C GLY A 61 13.24 -18.09 3.48
N ASP A 62 14.42 -18.67 3.32
CA ASP A 62 14.61 -20.12 3.20
C ASP A 62 14.25 -20.84 4.49
N ARG A 63 14.61 -20.25 5.64
CA ARG A 63 14.27 -20.79 6.95
C ARG A 63 12.77 -20.74 7.21
N TRP A 64 12.11 -19.62 6.89
CA TRP A 64 10.65 -19.54 6.92
C TRP A 64 9.99 -20.55 5.99
N GLU A 65 10.50 -20.71 4.77
CA GLU A 65 9.99 -21.70 3.81
C GLU A 65 10.08 -23.13 4.37
N ARG A 66 11.23 -23.52 4.93
CA ARG A 66 11.41 -24.82 5.59
C ARG A 66 10.42 -25.02 6.74
N LEU A 67 10.28 -24.02 7.60
CA LEU A 67 9.38 -24.06 8.76
C LEU A 67 7.91 -24.24 8.33
N ILE A 68 7.46 -23.45 7.34
CA ILE A 68 6.08 -23.51 6.85
C ILE A 68 5.82 -24.86 6.16
N LYS A 69 6.72 -25.32 5.28
CA LYS A 69 6.58 -26.62 4.59
C LYS A 69 6.57 -27.79 5.56
N GLY A 70 7.44 -27.76 6.58
CA GLY A 70 7.61 -28.85 7.53
C GLY A 70 6.50 -28.94 8.56
N TYR A 71 6.03 -27.80 9.09
CA TYR A 71 5.23 -27.78 10.31
C TYR A 71 3.89 -27.06 10.19
N MET A 72 3.62 -26.36 9.08
CA MET A 72 2.36 -25.63 8.86
C MET A 72 1.66 -26.06 7.55
N PRO A 73 1.38 -27.36 7.33
CA PRO A 73 0.85 -27.85 6.06
C PRO A 73 -0.55 -27.30 5.73
N GLN A 74 -1.30 -26.85 6.74
CA GLN A 74 -2.64 -26.29 6.59
C GLN A 74 -2.66 -24.76 6.46
N LEU A 75 -1.49 -24.11 6.38
CA LEU A 75 -1.38 -22.66 6.36
C LEU A 75 -1.94 -22.09 5.06
N LYS A 76 -2.99 -21.28 5.18
CA LYS A 76 -3.65 -20.59 4.07
C LYS A 76 -3.23 -19.12 3.99
N ILE A 77 -3.01 -18.49 5.14
CA ILE A 77 -2.71 -17.07 5.25
C ILE A 77 -1.44 -16.90 6.09
N PHE A 78 -0.46 -16.22 5.50
CA PHE A 78 0.79 -15.87 6.14
C PHE A 78 0.96 -14.35 6.09
N CYS A 79 1.21 -13.75 7.25
CA CYS A 79 1.54 -12.34 7.36
C CYS A 79 2.83 -12.17 8.17
N PHE A 80 3.82 -11.53 7.59
CA PHE A 80 5.10 -11.22 8.23
C PHE A 80 5.31 -9.72 8.16
N HIS A 81 5.67 -9.11 9.30
CA HIS A 81 6.04 -7.71 9.39
C HIS A 81 7.39 -7.63 10.12
N PHE A 82 8.32 -6.89 9.54
CA PHE A 82 9.62 -6.61 10.12
C PHE A 82 9.79 -5.10 10.25
N ASP A 83 9.85 -4.63 11.48
CA ASP A 83 10.00 -3.22 11.81
C ASP A 83 11.47 -2.89 12.11
N GLN A 84 11.93 -1.79 11.54
CA GLN A 84 13.26 -1.24 11.73
C GLN A 84 13.16 0.24 12.04
N TYR A 85 13.64 0.64 13.22
CA TYR A 85 13.72 2.04 13.63
C TYR A 85 15.05 2.66 13.20
N PHE A 86 15.01 3.93 12.83
CA PHE A 86 16.19 4.78 12.69
C PHE A 86 16.55 5.40 14.03
N ASP A 87 17.79 5.23 14.45
CA ASP A 87 18.36 6.05 15.51
C ASP A 87 18.78 7.40 14.92
N ASP A 88 18.55 8.48 15.66
CA ASP A 88 18.98 9.83 15.29
C ASP A 88 20.51 9.97 15.34
N ASN A 89 21.18 9.07 16.08
CA ASN A 89 22.59 9.19 16.45
C ASN A 89 23.59 8.70 15.39
N ASN A 90 23.31 8.90 14.11
CA ASN A 90 24.27 8.70 12.99
C ASN A 90 24.80 7.28 12.74
N GLU A 91 24.35 6.24 13.46
CA GLU A 91 24.55 4.88 12.95
C GLU A 91 23.70 4.72 11.70
N GLN A 92 24.34 4.84 10.54
CA GLN A 92 23.75 4.58 9.24
C GLN A 92 23.36 3.11 9.18
N ILE A 93 22.20 2.77 9.75
CA ILE A 93 21.51 1.56 9.38
C ILE A 93 21.17 1.74 7.91
N ASN A 94 21.98 1.08 7.06
CA ASN A 94 21.84 1.17 5.64
C ASN A 94 20.55 0.45 5.24
N LEU A 95 19.50 1.24 5.03
CA LEU A 95 18.19 0.79 4.56
C LEU A 95 18.32 -0.19 3.40
N SER A 96 19.22 0.08 2.45
CA SER A 96 19.39 -0.78 1.28
C SER A 96 19.73 -2.22 1.64
N ASP A 97 20.45 -2.46 2.74
CA ASP A 97 20.91 -3.80 3.08
C ASP A 97 19.75 -4.66 3.59
N SER A 98 18.97 -4.13 4.55
CA SER A 98 17.77 -4.81 5.05
C SER A 98 16.69 -4.94 3.97
N THR A 99 16.58 -3.94 3.10
CA THR A 99 15.70 -3.97 1.93
C THR A 99 16.07 -5.08 0.95
N ASN A 100 17.35 -5.15 0.56
CA ASN A 100 17.86 -6.15 -0.37
C ASN A 100 17.72 -7.55 0.20
N GLU A 101 18.07 -7.72 1.48
CA GLU A 101 17.89 -8.97 2.21
C GLU A 101 16.43 -9.41 2.16
N PHE A 102 15.50 -8.55 2.56
CA PHE A 102 14.06 -8.86 2.52
C PHE A 102 13.57 -9.24 1.12
N ILE A 103 13.90 -8.50 0.07
CA ILE A 103 13.38 -8.82 -1.27
C ILE A 103 13.97 -10.10 -1.83
N ASN A 104 15.27 -10.29 -1.68
CA ASN A 104 15.94 -11.47 -2.21
C ASN A 104 15.46 -12.72 -1.47
N GLN A 105 15.36 -12.66 -0.15
CA GLN A 105 14.99 -13.79 0.69
C GLN A 105 13.55 -14.27 0.46
N PHE A 106 12.64 -13.35 0.13
CA PHE A 106 11.23 -13.67 -0.09
C PHE A 106 10.83 -13.64 -1.57
N SER A 107 11.73 -14.11 -2.44
CA SER A 107 11.50 -14.18 -3.90
C SER A 107 11.64 -15.58 -4.51
N SER A 108 11.82 -16.62 -3.69
CA SER A 108 11.84 -18.02 -4.16
C SER A 108 10.51 -18.42 -4.81
N PRO A 109 10.48 -19.47 -5.67
CA PRO A 109 9.25 -19.97 -6.27
C PRO A 109 8.14 -20.27 -5.26
N PHE A 110 8.50 -20.74 -4.06
CA PHE A 110 7.56 -20.98 -2.97
C PHE A 110 6.79 -19.73 -2.53
N TRP A 111 7.46 -18.59 -2.45
CA TRP A 111 6.86 -17.31 -2.09
C TRP A 111 6.03 -16.73 -3.24
N ILE A 112 6.51 -16.88 -4.48
CA ILE A 112 5.81 -16.42 -5.69
C ILE A 112 4.51 -17.21 -5.89
N GLU A 113 4.54 -18.54 -5.75
CA GLU A 113 3.36 -19.42 -5.88
C GLU A 113 2.25 -19.08 -4.88
N ARG A 114 2.62 -18.59 -3.70
CA ARG A 114 1.69 -18.11 -2.66
C ARG A 114 1.05 -16.76 -2.98
N LYS A 115 1.48 -16.09 -4.07
CA LYS A 115 0.95 -14.79 -4.52
C LYS A 115 0.93 -13.73 -3.41
N LEU A 116 1.99 -13.74 -2.59
CA LEU A 116 2.09 -12.81 -1.48
C LEU A 116 2.37 -11.41 -2.01
N PHE A 117 1.68 -10.45 -1.41
CA PHE A 117 1.92 -9.03 -1.64
C PHE A 117 3.12 -8.60 -0.79
N ARG A 118 4.03 -7.84 -1.40
CA ARG A 118 5.21 -7.29 -0.74
C ARG A 118 5.04 -5.78 -0.60
N GLU A 119 5.16 -5.32 0.63
CA GLU A 119 5.01 -3.92 0.98
C GLU A 119 6.24 -3.44 1.74
N ILE A 120 6.72 -2.25 1.39
CA ILE A 120 7.67 -1.51 2.20
C ILE A 120 6.98 -0.24 2.60
N GLN A 121 6.79 -0.06 3.90
CA GLN A 121 6.19 1.13 4.47
C GLN A 121 7.26 1.95 5.16
N ILE A 122 7.22 3.26 4.98
CA ILE A 122 8.20 4.16 5.59
C ILE A 122 7.44 5.29 6.26
N TYR A 123 7.46 5.26 7.59
CA TYR A 123 6.75 6.18 8.48
C TYR A 123 7.73 6.89 9.41
N SER A 124 8.02 8.17 9.14
CA SER A 124 8.89 9.00 9.98
C SER A 124 10.24 8.31 10.29
N ARG A 125 10.38 7.69 11.47
CA ARG A 125 11.57 7.00 11.95
C ARG A 125 11.52 5.48 11.84
N VAL A 126 10.52 4.91 11.18
CA VAL A 126 10.30 3.47 11.06
C VAL A 126 10.20 3.07 9.60
N SER A 127 10.90 2.01 9.25
CA SER A 127 10.64 1.24 8.04
C SER A 127 10.08 -0.12 8.41
N THR A 128 8.99 -0.47 7.75
CA THR A 128 8.28 -1.73 7.94
C THR A 128 8.30 -2.51 6.64
N PHE A 129 8.83 -3.72 6.69
CA PHE A 129 8.88 -4.64 5.56
C PHE A 129 7.83 -5.72 5.78
N SER A 130 6.86 -5.83 4.87
CA SER A 130 5.71 -6.71 5.06
C SER A 130 5.46 -7.63 3.89
N ILE A 131 5.05 -8.86 4.22
CA ILE A 131 4.58 -9.86 3.28
C ILE A 131 3.24 -10.36 3.77
N HIS A 132 2.23 -10.34 2.91
CA HIS A 132 0.90 -10.78 3.30
C HIS A 132 0.10 -11.36 2.12
N SER A 133 -0.79 -12.30 2.42
CA SER A 133 -1.54 -13.04 1.38
C SER A 133 -2.66 -12.25 0.68
N TYR A 134 -2.93 -11.01 1.05
CA TYR A 134 -3.99 -10.16 0.49
C TYR A 134 -3.64 -8.69 0.68
N ARG A 135 -4.12 -7.78 -0.18
CA ARG A 135 -3.90 -6.34 0.00
C ARG A 135 -4.70 -5.85 1.21
N LYS A 136 -4.04 -5.47 2.29
CA LYS A 136 -4.71 -4.97 3.49
C LYS A 136 -5.18 -3.54 3.23
N LYS A 137 -6.50 -3.28 3.32
CA LYS A 137 -6.98 -1.91 3.57
C LYS A 137 -6.58 -1.59 5.01
N TRP A 138 -5.66 -0.65 5.19
CA TRP A 138 -5.30 -0.21 6.52
C TRP A 138 -6.52 0.50 7.13
N ILE A 139 -7.05 -0.09 8.19
CA ILE A 139 -7.82 0.61 9.22
C ILE A 139 -6.75 1.11 10.21
N ASP A 140 -6.75 2.40 10.47
CA ASP A 140 -5.77 3.16 11.25
C ASP A 140 -5.28 2.42 12.50
N ARG A 141 -4.02 1.92 12.48
CA ARG A 141 -3.37 1.44 13.71
C ARG A 141 -2.63 2.53 14.46
N HIS A 142 -2.65 3.78 14.01
CA HIS A 142 -1.86 4.85 14.64
C HIS A 142 -2.70 5.94 15.32
N GLU A 143 -4.03 5.93 15.22
CA GLU A 143 -4.88 6.79 16.06
C GLU A 143 -5.39 6.13 17.35
N HIS A 144 -5.25 4.81 17.51
CA HIS A 144 -5.82 4.08 18.66
C HIS A 144 -4.81 3.20 19.40
N ILE A 145 -3.69 3.81 19.82
CA ILE A 145 -2.92 3.32 20.98
C ILE A 145 -3.65 3.62 22.31
N ASN A 146 -4.77 4.36 22.27
CA ASN A 146 -5.67 4.45 23.42
C ASN A 146 -6.73 3.34 23.39
N ASN A 147 -6.47 2.31 24.19
CA ASN A 147 -7.41 1.49 24.96
C ASN A 147 -8.80 1.23 24.33
N ASP A 148 -8.90 0.30 23.39
CA ASP A 148 -10.06 -0.60 23.33
C ASP A 148 -9.70 -1.92 22.62
N THR A 149 -9.63 -2.99 23.41
CA THR A 149 -9.12 -4.30 23.00
C THR A 149 -10.23 -5.25 22.53
N TYR A 150 -11.50 -4.86 22.62
CA TYR A 150 -12.63 -5.81 22.47
C TYR A 150 -13.36 -5.81 21.11
N SER A 151 -13.10 -4.86 20.21
CA SER A 151 -13.75 -4.81 18.88
C SER A 151 -12.96 -5.49 17.74
N LYS A 152 -11.74 -5.98 17.99
CA LYS A 152 -10.79 -6.39 16.94
C LYS A 152 -10.99 -7.80 16.37
N GLN A 153 -11.65 -8.73 17.08
CA GLN A 153 -11.75 -10.13 16.62
C GLN A 153 -12.80 -10.33 15.50
N ASN A 154 -13.96 -9.67 15.58
CA ASN A 154 -15.01 -9.80 14.54
C ASN A 154 -14.65 -9.07 13.22
N LEU A 155 -13.79 -8.05 13.28
CA LEU A 155 -13.28 -7.35 12.09
C LEU A 155 -12.25 -8.17 11.29
N ILE A 156 -11.65 -9.20 11.88
CA ILE A 156 -10.62 -10.03 11.24
C ILE A 156 -11.26 -11.12 10.37
N GLU A 157 -12.36 -11.76 10.75
CA GLU A 157 -12.97 -12.76 9.87
C GLU A 157 -13.75 -12.13 8.70
N ASP A 158 -14.54 -11.07 8.95
CA ASP A 158 -15.41 -10.48 7.92
C ASP A 158 -14.65 -9.64 6.87
N ASN A 159 -13.54 -8.97 7.22
CA ASN A 159 -12.73 -8.23 6.24
C ASN A 159 -11.75 -9.11 5.45
N TYR A 160 -11.31 -10.24 6.02
CA TYR A 160 -10.33 -11.13 5.36
C TYR A 160 -10.98 -12.01 4.28
N ILE A 161 -12.28 -12.31 4.42
CA ILE A 161 -13.01 -13.17 3.48
C ILE A 161 -13.70 -12.35 2.37
N SER A 162 -14.12 -11.11 2.65
CA SER A 162 -14.93 -10.30 1.71
C SER A 162 -14.16 -9.45 0.69
N ASN A 163 -12.86 -9.18 0.91
CA ASN A 163 -12.07 -8.29 0.03
C ASN A 163 -10.85 -8.97 -0.61
N ARG A 164 -11.02 -10.18 -1.16
CA ARG A 164 -10.02 -10.78 -2.06
C ARG A 164 -10.04 -10.09 -3.42
N GLU A 165 -9.53 -8.87 -3.51
CA GLU A 165 -9.00 -8.42 -4.79
C GLU A 165 -7.87 -9.40 -5.16
N LYS A 166 -7.94 -10.03 -6.34
CA LYS A 166 -6.89 -10.93 -6.82
C LYS A 166 -5.57 -10.14 -6.78
N THR A 167 -4.66 -10.52 -5.88
CA THR A 167 -3.36 -9.88 -5.79
C THR A 167 -2.52 -10.35 -6.98
N ASP A 168 -2.08 -9.39 -7.79
CA ASP A 168 -0.99 -9.64 -8.74
C ASP A 168 0.31 -9.73 -7.92
N HIS A 169 1.00 -10.87 -8.02
CA HIS A 169 2.26 -11.11 -7.31
C HIS A 169 3.41 -10.21 -7.80
N ARG A 170 3.21 -9.52 -8.93
CA ARG A 170 4.11 -8.50 -9.47
C ARG A 170 4.00 -7.17 -8.73
N ILE A 171 3.01 -7.03 -7.85
CA ILE A 171 2.85 -5.82 -7.05
C ILE A 171 3.91 -5.79 -5.96
N ILE A 172 4.78 -4.78 -6.06
CA ILE A 172 5.69 -4.37 -5.01
C ILE A 172 5.31 -2.93 -4.69
N GLN A 173 4.75 -2.72 -3.50
CA GLN A 173 4.23 -1.43 -3.10
C GLN A 173 5.19 -0.72 -2.15
N LEU A 174 5.42 0.56 -2.43
CA LEU A 174 6.02 1.51 -1.50
C LEU A 174 4.88 2.33 -0.87
N THR A 175 4.79 2.30 0.45
CA THR A 175 3.86 3.13 1.22
C THR A 175 4.65 4.17 2.01
N ILE A 176 4.32 5.44 1.83
CA ILE A 176 4.94 6.56 2.54
C ILE A 176 3.86 7.25 3.35
N GLY A 177 4.00 7.35 4.68
CA GLY A 177 2.98 8.05 5.46
C GLY A 177 3.44 8.66 6.77
N ASN A 178 2.48 9.29 7.46
CA ASN A 178 2.58 9.80 8.84
C ASN A 178 3.89 10.53 9.18
N SER A 179 4.39 11.32 8.24
CA SER A 179 5.57 12.18 8.43
C SER A 179 5.09 13.59 8.21
N ARG A 180 5.09 14.45 9.23
CA ARG A 180 4.90 15.89 8.99
C ARG A 180 6.09 16.34 8.15
N PHE A 181 5.96 16.29 6.83
CA PHE A 181 7.08 16.53 5.92
C PHE A 181 7.45 18.00 5.98
N THR A 182 8.40 18.31 6.87
CA THR A 182 9.00 19.64 7.00
C THR A 182 10.29 19.69 6.18
N LYS A 183 10.88 20.88 6.02
CA LYS A 183 12.18 21.04 5.33
C LYS A 183 13.32 20.17 5.91
N LEU A 184 13.15 19.63 7.12
CA LEU A 184 14.09 18.74 7.80
C LEU A 184 14.15 17.34 7.16
N ASP A 185 13.24 17.00 6.25
CA ASP A 185 13.11 15.64 5.67
C ASP A 185 13.90 15.42 4.38
N ARG A 186 14.81 16.32 3.99
CA ARG A 186 15.72 16.07 2.85
C ARG A 186 16.57 14.79 3.03
N PRO A 187 17.12 14.48 4.22
CA PRO A 187 17.79 13.21 4.47
C PRO A 187 16.88 11.99 4.26
N TYR A 188 15.57 12.15 4.43
CA TYR A 188 14.59 11.08 4.21
C TYR A 188 14.47 10.72 2.72
N ILE A 189 14.38 11.70 1.82
CA ILE A 189 14.38 11.46 0.36
C ILE A 189 15.70 10.81 -0.09
N GLU A 190 16.85 11.27 0.43
CA GLU A 190 18.14 10.66 0.05
C GLU A 190 18.23 9.20 0.51
N ARG A 191 17.67 8.86 1.68
CA ARG A 191 17.56 7.47 2.14
C ARG A 191 16.60 6.64 1.30
N LEU A 192 15.46 7.22 0.89
CA LEU A 192 14.54 6.58 -0.04
C LEU A 192 15.23 6.24 -1.36
N LYS A 193 16.10 7.11 -1.89
CA LYS A 193 16.77 6.85 -3.17
C LYS A 193 17.57 5.55 -3.17
N SER A 194 18.21 5.15 -2.07
CA SER A 194 18.94 3.88 -2.04
C SER A 194 18.00 2.67 -2.10
N VAL A 195 16.89 2.73 -1.35
CA VAL A 195 15.81 1.72 -1.37
C VAL A 195 15.17 1.64 -2.76
N VAL A 196 14.86 2.78 -3.35
CA VAL A 196 14.19 2.87 -4.65
C VAL A 196 15.09 2.40 -5.79
N LYS A 197 16.40 2.61 -5.72
CA LYS A 197 17.34 2.05 -6.71
C LYS A 197 17.45 0.53 -6.62
N ALA A 198 17.33 -0.02 -5.42
CA ALA A 198 17.41 -1.45 -5.19
C ALA A 198 16.16 -2.21 -5.67
N ILE A 199 15.01 -1.52 -5.78
CA ILE A 199 13.72 -2.18 -5.95
C ILE A 199 12.93 -1.58 -7.10
N GLN A 200 12.41 -2.46 -7.94
CA GLN A 200 11.44 -2.10 -8.96
C GLN A 200 10.03 -2.04 -8.37
N PHE A 201 9.73 -0.98 -7.64
CA PHE A 201 8.38 -0.71 -7.17
C PHE A 201 7.45 -0.46 -8.35
N THR A 202 6.25 -1.03 -8.29
CA THR A 202 5.20 -0.85 -9.30
C THR A 202 4.03 -0.03 -8.75
N HIS A 203 3.90 0.07 -7.43
CA HIS A 203 2.82 0.78 -6.77
C HIS A 203 3.37 1.75 -5.72
N LEU A 204 2.83 2.96 -5.71
CA LEU A 204 3.15 3.99 -4.73
C LEU A 204 1.86 4.43 -4.02
N ASP A 205 1.84 4.30 -2.70
CA ASP A 205 0.77 4.79 -1.84
C ASP A 205 1.35 5.85 -0.90
N ILE A 206 0.86 7.08 -0.99
CA ILE A 206 1.29 8.18 -0.13
C ILE A 206 0.11 8.60 0.73
N ASP A 207 0.29 8.44 2.02
CA ASP A 207 -0.67 8.77 3.06
C ASP A 207 -0.10 9.85 3.96
N ASN A 208 -0.06 11.08 3.43
CA ASN A 208 0.67 12.16 4.08
C ASN A 208 0.04 13.54 3.89
N ASP A 209 -0.36 14.12 5.01
CA ASP A 209 -0.81 15.52 5.09
C ASP A 209 0.36 16.49 5.01
N GLY A 210 0.30 17.40 4.03
CA GLY A 210 1.28 18.47 3.89
C GLY A 210 2.52 18.12 3.07
N MET A 211 2.53 16.99 2.36
CA MET A 211 3.54 16.75 1.34
C MET A 211 3.52 17.88 0.30
N SER A 212 4.70 18.45 -0.01
CA SER A 212 4.81 19.42 -1.09
C SER A 212 4.81 18.74 -2.46
N ILE A 213 4.29 19.41 -3.47
CA ILE A 213 4.31 18.89 -4.85
C ILE A 213 5.74 18.59 -5.33
N LYS A 214 6.72 19.42 -4.98
CA LYS A 214 8.12 19.21 -5.34
C LYS A 214 8.65 17.87 -4.83
N MET A 215 8.29 17.52 -3.59
CA MET A 215 8.68 16.26 -2.97
C MET A 215 8.00 15.06 -3.66
N LEU A 216 6.71 15.17 -4.02
CA LEU A 216 6.04 14.16 -4.83
C LEU A 216 6.77 13.94 -6.16
N LEU A 217 7.15 15.02 -6.86
CA LEU A 217 7.89 14.93 -8.12
C LEU A 217 9.28 14.29 -7.93
N ASP A 218 9.99 14.62 -6.84
CA ASP A 218 11.28 13.98 -6.49
C ASP A 218 11.11 12.46 -6.27
N ILE A 219 10.07 12.04 -5.55
CA ILE A 219 9.76 10.63 -5.30
C ILE A 219 9.43 9.92 -6.62
N LEU A 220 8.51 10.47 -7.42
CA LEU A 220 8.12 9.90 -8.70
C LEU A 220 9.30 9.81 -9.69
N SER A 221 10.18 10.82 -9.71
CA SER A 221 11.38 10.80 -10.57
C SER A 221 12.37 9.70 -10.19
N SER A 222 12.32 9.22 -8.94
CA SER A 222 13.16 8.12 -8.48
C SER A 222 12.55 6.76 -8.83
N LEU A 223 11.26 6.68 -9.16
CA LEU A 223 10.48 5.44 -9.31
C LEU A 223 10.02 5.23 -10.77
N PRO A 224 10.90 4.82 -11.70
CA PRO A 224 10.59 4.81 -13.13
C PRO A 224 9.57 3.74 -13.57
N ASN A 225 9.29 2.72 -12.74
CA ASN A 225 8.44 1.57 -13.10
C ASN A 225 7.05 1.62 -12.42
N ILE A 226 6.65 2.76 -11.86
CA ILE A 226 5.34 2.87 -11.21
C ILE A 226 4.23 2.81 -12.25
N GLU A 227 3.27 1.94 -11.97
CA GLU A 227 2.03 1.72 -12.73
C GLU A 227 0.82 2.26 -11.96
N SER A 228 0.91 2.33 -10.62
CA SER A 228 -0.18 2.75 -9.74
C SER A 228 0.28 3.81 -8.74
N LEU A 229 -0.44 4.93 -8.70
CA LEU A 229 -0.25 6.03 -7.76
C LEU A 229 -1.52 6.19 -6.92
N LYS A 230 -1.38 6.13 -5.60
CA LYS A 230 -2.43 6.49 -4.65
C LYS A 230 -1.92 7.59 -3.73
N LEU A 231 -2.72 8.64 -3.58
CA LEU A 231 -2.49 9.72 -2.64
C LEU A 231 -3.72 9.79 -1.74
N SER A 232 -3.58 9.63 -0.42
CA SER A 232 -4.70 9.82 0.51
C SER A 232 -5.08 11.29 0.64
N CYS A 233 -4.10 12.17 0.52
CA CYS A 233 -4.27 13.61 0.61
C CYS A 233 -3.48 14.25 -0.52
N ILE A 234 -4.10 15.20 -1.21
CA ILE A 234 -3.46 15.89 -2.31
C ILE A 234 -2.42 16.88 -1.76
N PRO A 235 -1.20 16.93 -2.33
CA PRO A 235 -0.18 17.90 -1.95
C PRO A 235 -0.69 19.34 -1.98
N ILE A 236 -0.32 20.15 -0.98
CA ILE A 236 -0.77 21.55 -0.88
C ILE A 236 -0.28 22.34 -2.11
N PHE A 237 -1.24 22.94 -2.83
CA PHE A 237 -1.03 23.74 -4.04
C PHE A 237 -0.82 25.23 -3.73
N PRO A 238 0.41 25.72 -3.74
CA PRO A 238 0.70 26.97 -4.41
C PRO A 238 1.44 26.58 -5.68
N LEU A 239 0.75 26.50 -6.82
CA LEU A 239 1.40 26.37 -8.14
C LEU A 239 2.49 27.45 -8.34
N GLU A 240 2.30 28.61 -7.71
CA GLU A 240 3.27 29.72 -7.61
C GLU A 240 4.61 29.33 -6.98
N SER A 241 4.66 28.23 -6.21
CA SER A 241 5.88 27.72 -5.58
C SER A 241 6.71 26.82 -6.49
N LEU A 242 6.14 26.31 -7.59
CA LEU A 242 6.91 25.60 -8.60
C LEU A 242 7.62 26.64 -9.47
N SER A 243 8.95 26.62 -9.43
CA SER A 243 9.73 27.47 -10.33
C SER A 243 9.43 27.08 -11.79
N ILE A 244 9.48 28.05 -12.71
CA ILE A 244 9.36 27.80 -14.16
C ILE A 244 10.35 26.73 -14.61
N GLU A 245 11.50 26.65 -13.94
CA GLU A 245 12.54 25.67 -14.19
C GLU A 245 12.18 24.25 -13.71
N ASP A 246 11.52 24.12 -12.55
CA ASP A 246 10.97 22.83 -12.07
C ASP A 246 9.92 22.30 -13.07
N VAL A 247 9.03 23.17 -13.56
CA VAL A 247 8.02 22.84 -14.58
C VAL A 247 8.69 22.39 -15.89
N LYS A 248 9.65 23.15 -16.40
CA LYS A 248 10.31 22.85 -17.69
C LYS A 248 11.17 21.60 -17.67
N ASN A 249 11.89 21.35 -16.57
CA ASN A 249 12.88 20.29 -16.53
C ASN A 249 12.32 18.94 -16.06
N ARG A 250 11.29 18.94 -15.19
CA ARG A 250 10.80 17.71 -14.54
C ARG A 250 9.51 17.17 -15.14
N LEU A 251 8.57 18.04 -15.53
CA LEU A 251 7.30 17.58 -16.09
C LEU A 251 7.46 16.77 -17.38
N PRO A 252 8.35 17.12 -18.33
CA PRO A 252 8.51 16.31 -19.53
C PRO A 252 9.04 14.91 -19.23
N VAL A 253 9.94 14.76 -18.25
CA VAL A 253 10.47 13.46 -17.83
C VAL A 253 9.37 12.62 -17.18
N LEU A 254 8.53 13.27 -16.38
CA LEU A 254 7.42 12.61 -15.71
C LEU A 254 6.27 12.30 -16.66
N ALA A 255 6.07 13.07 -17.73
CA ALA A 255 5.05 12.79 -18.75
C ALA A 255 5.28 11.48 -19.52
N ILE A 256 6.48 10.87 -19.39
CA ILE A 256 6.83 9.57 -19.98
C ILE A 256 6.58 8.42 -18.97
N ASN A 257 6.01 8.71 -17.79
CA ASN A 257 5.67 7.66 -16.84
C ASN A 257 4.63 6.68 -17.42
N LYS A 258 4.56 5.48 -16.86
CA LYS A 258 3.62 4.43 -17.28
C LYS A 258 2.49 4.25 -16.27
N ILE A 259 2.13 5.32 -15.55
CA ILE A 259 1.11 5.25 -14.51
C ILE A 259 -0.25 5.13 -15.19
N THR A 260 -0.88 3.97 -15.02
CA THR A 260 -2.21 3.66 -15.56
C THR A 260 -3.30 3.78 -14.51
N GLN A 261 -2.94 3.72 -13.22
CA GLN A 261 -3.91 3.82 -12.13
C GLN A 261 -3.57 4.99 -11.22
N VAL A 262 -4.50 5.92 -11.07
CA VAL A 262 -4.38 7.06 -10.15
C VAL A 262 -5.56 7.08 -9.19
N LYS A 263 -5.28 7.19 -7.90
CA LYS A 263 -6.28 7.39 -6.83
C LYS A 263 -5.92 8.62 -6.04
N LEU A 264 -6.82 9.59 -6.01
CA LEU A 264 -6.65 10.87 -5.33
C LEU A 264 -7.65 10.96 -4.20
N GLY A 265 -7.16 11.13 -2.98
CA GLY A 265 -7.96 11.30 -1.78
C GLY A 265 -8.09 12.77 -1.42
N GLN A 266 -9.25 13.15 -0.87
CA GLN A 266 -9.57 14.53 -0.48
C GLN A 266 -9.39 15.55 -1.61
N ALA A 267 -9.71 15.19 -2.86
CA ALA A 267 -9.65 16.14 -3.95
C ALA A 267 -10.78 17.15 -3.83
N THR A 268 -10.43 18.44 -3.84
CA THR A 268 -11.39 19.53 -3.63
C THR A 268 -11.51 20.46 -4.82
N GLU A 269 -10.47 20.59 -5.64
CA GLU A 269 -10.43 21.57 -6.72
C GLU A 269 -10.11 20.96 -8.09
N GLU A 270 -10.69 21.55 -9.14
CA GLU A 270 -10.47 21.17 -10.55
C GLU A 270 -8.99 21.23 -10.95
N GLN A 271 -8.26 22.22 -10.43
CA GLN A 271 -6.85 22.44 -10.74
C GLN A 271 -5.97 21.27 -10.28
N GLU A 272 -6.33 20.63 -9.16
CA GLU A 272 -5.62 19.47 -8.63
C GLU A 272 -5.77 18.28 -9.56
N ILE A 273 -7.01 18.03 -10.01
CA ILE A 273 -7.30 16.96 -10.97
C ILE A 273 -6.60 17.25 -12.31
N GLU A 274 -6.69 18.47 -12.82
CA GLU A 274 -6.01 18.85 -14.07
C GLU A 274 -4.49 18.63 -13.99
N PHE A 275 -3.89 18.95 -12.85
CA PHE A 275 -2.47 18.68 -12.62
C PHE A 275 -2.15 17.19 -12.75
N PHE A 276 -2.92 16.29 -12.14
CA PHE A 276 -2.66 14.84 -12.22
C PHE A 276 -2.96 14.24 -13.60
N ILE A 277 -3.94 14.79 -14.33
CA ILE A 277 -4.19 14.44 -15.72
C ILE A 277 -2.96 14.78 -16.58
N ASN A 278 -2.34 15.94 -16.35
CA ASN A 278 -1.12 16.34 -17.06
C ASN A 278 0.10 15.52 -16.64
N LEU A 279 0.17 15.16 -15.35
CA LEU A 279 1.27 14.39 -14.80
C LEU A 279 1.27 12.94 -15.30
N CYS A 280 0.09 12.33 -15.46
CA CYS A 280 -0.08 10.91 -15.80
C CYS A 280 -0.92 10.76 -17.08
N PRO A 281 -0.34 10.96 -18.29
CA PRO A 281 -1.12 10.94 -19.53
C PRO A 281 -1.64 9.55 -19.93
N HIS A 282 -1.11 8.48 -19.32
CA HIS A 282 -1.48 7.09 -19.61
C HIS A 282 -2.55 6.52 -18.67
N ILE A 283 -3.25 7.37 -17.90
CA ILE A 283 -4.31 6.92 -16.99
C ILE A 283 -5.36 6.09 -17.73
N GLU A 284 -5.61 4.89 -17.20
CA GLU A 284 -6.71 4.00 -17.55
C GLU A 284 -7.78 3.98 -16.45
N TYR A 285 -7.35 4.08 -15.19
CA TYR A 285 -8.19 4.13 -14.00
C TYR A 285 -7.93 5.44 -13.23
N LEU A 286 -8.99 6.23 -13.00
CA LEU A 286 -8.95 7.39 -12.12
C LEU A 286 -9.97 7.22 -10.97
N GLY A 287 -9.49 7.21 -9.74
CA GLY A 287 -10.30 7.27 -8.53
C GLY A 287 -10.15 8.62 -7.85
N VAL A 288 -11.26 9.24 -7.45
CA VAL A 288 -11.29 10.54 -6.77
C VAL A 288 -12.19 10.44 -5.54
N ASP A 289 -11.64 10.70 -4.36
CA ASP A 289 -12.40 10.86 -3.14
C ASP A 289 -12.79 12.33 -2.97
N CYS A 290 -14.08 12.60 -3.03
CA CYS A 290 -14.63 13.94 -3.03
C CYS A 290 -15.16 14.30 -1.63
N MET A 291 -14.66 15.40 -1.08
CA MET A 291 -15.11 15.90 0.23
C MET A 291 -16.55 16.42 0.21
N SER A 292 -17.05 16.81 -0.96
CA SER A 292 -18.44 17.23 -1.16
C SER A 292 -18.99 16.73 -2.49
N ASP A 293 -20.32 16.70 -2.60
CA ASP A 293 -21.05 16.37 -3.81
C ASP A 293 -21.11 17.53 -4.82
N THR A 294 -21.08 18.77 -4.34
CA THR A 294 -21.28 19.98 -5.16
C THR A 294 -20.26 20.15 -6.29
N GLY A 295 -19.00 19.74 -6.09
CA GLY A 295 -17.93 19.85 -7.08
C GLY A 295 -17.89 18.71 -8.12
N VAL A 296 -18.54 17.58 -7.84
CA VAL A 296 -18.45 16.36 -8.66
C VAL A 296 -18.91 16.58 -10.11
N PRO A 297 -20.03 17.29 -10.38
CA PRO A 297 -20.43 17.59 -11.76
C PRO A 297 -19.38 18.35 -12.56
N SER A 298 -18.68 19.30 -11.94
CA SER A 298 -17.67 20.10 -12.63
C SER A 298 -16.38 19.29 -12.85
N LEU A 299 -15.97 18.49 -11.86
CA LEU A 299 -14.87 17.52 -12.03
C LEU A 299 -15.16 16.52 -13.16
N MET A 300 -16.40 16.01 -13.25
CA MET A 300 -16.81 15.13 -14.34
C MET A 300 -16.62 15.80 -15.70
N LYS A 301 -17.10 17.05 -15.87
CA LYS A 301 -16.92 17.80 -17.11
C LYS A 301 -15.44 17.98 -17.46
N LEU A 302 -14.62 18.40 -16.50
CA LEU A 302 -13.18 18.56 -16.68
C LEU A 302 -12.52 17.26 -17.16
N ILE A 303 -12.84 16.13 -16.52
CA ILE A 303 -12.27 14.82 -16.88
C ILE A 303 -12.73 14.40 -18.28
N LEU A 304 -14.01 14.58 -18.61
CA LEU A 304 -14.56 14.26 -19.93
C LEU A 304 -13.91 15.08 -21.05
N MET A 305 -13.69 16.38 -20.84
CA MET A 305 -12.98 17.25 -21.78
C MET A 305 -11.53 16.78 -22.02
N ASN A 306 -10.85 16.36 -20.95
CA ASN A 306 -9.47 15.89 -21.01
C ASN A 306 -9.34 14.45 -21.54
N ARG A 307 -10.38 13.62 -21.42
CA ARG A 307 -10.39 12.25 -21.95
C ARG A 307 -10.15 12.20 -23.45
N ARG A 308 -10.59 13.18 -24.21
CA ARG A 308 -10.36 13.19 -25.67
C ARG A 308 -8.95 13.60 -26.08
N THR A 309 -8.22 14.26 -25.20
CA THR A 309 -6.99 14.98 -25.58
C THR A 309 -5.78 14.55 -24.75
N ARG A 310 -5.90 14.55 -23.43
CA ARG A 310 -4.78 14.33 -22.49
C ARG A 310 -4.74 12.93 -21.90
N ILE A 311 -5.89 12.30 -21.69
CA ILE A 311 -6.01 10.93 -21.12
C ILE A 311 -6.92 10.03 -21.96
N PRO A 312 -6.56 9.75 -23.23
CA PRO A 312 -7.38 8.96 -24.16
C PRO A 312 -7.63 7.52 -23.70
N ASN A 313 -6.79 6.99 -22.82
CA ASN A 313 -6.89 5.61 -22.34
C ASN A 313 -7.83 5.44 -21.15
N LEU A 314 -8.39 6.52 -20.60
CA LEU A 314 -9.27 6.45 -19.43
C LEU A 314 -10.50 5.60 -19.75
N CYS A 315 -10.56 4.42 -19.15
CA CYS A 315 -11.64 3.45 -19.32
C CYS A 315 -12.45 3.26 -18.04
N TYR A 316 -11.92 3.68 -16.88
CA TYR A 316 -12.61 3.58 -15.59
C TYR A 316 -12.42 4.85 -14.75
N LEU A 317 -13.53 5.47 -14.36
CA LEU A 317 -13.58 6.61 -13.45
C LEU A 317 -14.40 6.22 -12.22
N CYS A 318 -13.93 6.55 -11.03
CA CYS A 318 -14.64 6.29 -9.77
C CYS A 318 -14.61 7.53 -8.88
N PHE A 319 -15.78 7.98 -8.48
CA PHE A 319 -15.94 8.96 -7.42
C PHE A 319 -16.37 8.27 -6.13
N ILE A 320 -15.72 8.60 -5.03
CA ILE A 320 -16.16 8.29 -3.67
C ILE A 320 -16.77 9.58 -3.13
N ILE A 321 -18.07 9.55 -2.79
CA ILE A 321 -18.85 10.74 -2.45
C ILE A 321 -19.70 10.41 -1.22
N PRO A 322 -19.51 11.07 -0.07
CA PRO A 322 -20.16 10.72 1.19
C PRO A 322 -21.69 10.58 1.10
N LEU A 323 -22.33 11.45 0.34
CA LEU A 323 -23.79 11.52 0.17
C LEU A 323 -24.22 11.17 -1.26
N ALA A 324 -23.50 10.28 -1.95
CA ALA A 324 -23.94 9.78 -3.25
C ALA A 324 -25.39 9.29 -3.16
N ASP A 325 -26.17 9.55 -4.20
CA ASP A 325 -27.53 9.04 -4.37
C ASP A 325 -27.83 8.79 -5.86
N ASP A 326 -29.01 8.27 -6.15
CA ASP A 326 -29.40 7.95 -7.53
C ASP A 326 -29.74 9.21 -8.34
N ASN A 327 -30.04 10.34 -7.69
CA ASN A 327 -30.22 11.62 -8.38
C ASN A 327 -28.90 12.10 -8.98
N MET A 328 -27.81 11.96 -8.22
CA MET A 328 -26.47 12.29 -8.65
C MET A 328 -26.02 11.40 -9.81
N VAL A 329 -26.30 10.09 -9.75
CA VAL A 329 -26.06 9.17 -10.88
C VAL A 329 -26.77 9.67 -12.14
N ARG A 330 -28.06 10.01 -12.05
CA ARG A 330 -28.83 10.55 -13.18
C ARG A 330 -28.29 11.89 -13.68
N SER A 331 -27.83 12.76 -12.78
CA SER A 331 -27.23 14.04 -13.14
C SER A 331 -25.91 13.86 -13.88
N LEU A 332 -25.03 12.97 -13.41
CA LEU A 332 -23.76 12.66 -14.05
C LEU A 332 -23.95 11.97 -15.40
N ALA A 333 -24.94 11.07 -15.52
CA ALA A 333 -25.30 10.45 -16.80
C ALA A 333 -25.68 11.50 -17.86
N LYS A 334 -26.51 12.49 -17.49
CA LYS A 334 -26.87 13.60 -18.40
C LYS A 334 -25.64 14.41 -18.85
N ILE A 335 -24.68 14.63 -17.95
CA ILE A 335 -23.42 15.32 -18.28
C ILE A 335 -22.63 14.49 -19.30
N ILE A 336 -22.47 13.19 -19.05
CA ILE A 336 -21.76 12.27 -19.96
C ILE A 336 -22.44 12.27 -21.34
N GLU A 337 -23.77 12.15 -21.39
CA GLU A 337 -24.56 12.16 -22.63
C GLU A 337 -24.44 13.47 -23.40
N SER A 338 -24.30 14.61 -22.69
CA SER A 338 -24.11 15.92 -23.34
C SER A 338 -22.72 16.12 -23.91
N GLU A 339 -21.70 15.49 -23.33
CA GLU A 339 -20.29 15.69 -23.70
C GLU A 339 -19.78 14.61 -24.66
N ILE A 340 -20.27 13.37 -24.54
CA ILE A 340 -19.79 12.22 -25.32
C ILE A 340 -20.76 11.88 -26.45
N VAL A 341 -20.30 12.05 -27.69
CA VAL A 341 -20.99 11.61 -28.90
C VAL A 341 -20.41 10.24 -29.29
N ASN A 342 -21.17 9.17 -29.05
CA ASN A 342 -20.95 7.78 -29.52
C ASN A 342 -20.16 6.78 -28.65
N ASP A 343 -19.54 7.15 -27.51
CA ASP A 343 -18.90 6.12 -26.68
C ASP A 343 -19.94 5.36 -25.85
N LYS A 344 -19.80 4.03 -25.83
CA LYS A 344 -20.59 3.20 -24.93
C LYS A 344 -20.02 3.33 -23.52
N TYR A 345 -20.88 3.68 -22.58
CA TYR A 345 -20.52 3.78 -21.18
C TYR A 345 -21.55 3.08 -20.30
N THR A 346 -21.10 2.67 -19.12
CA THR A 346 -21.96 2.21 -18.04
C THR A 346 -21.67 3.04 -16.80
N ILE A 347 -22.71 3.50 -16.12
CA ILE A 347 -22.61 4.20 -14.85
C ILE A 347 -23.33 3.38 -13.79
N GLN A 348 -22.67 3.16 -12.66
CA GLN A 348 -23.18 2.34 -11.58
C GLN A 348 -22.86 2.98 -10.24
N ARG A 349 -23.76 2.78 -9.26
CA ARG A 349 -23.55 3.18 -7.87
C ARG A 349 -23.47 1.95 -6.98
N SER A 350 -22.51 1.98 -6.06
CA SER A 350 -22.36 0.96 -5.02
C SER A 350 -22.00 1.65 -3.71
N GLY A 351 -22.98 1.79 -2.82
CA GLY A 351 -22.84 2.61 -1.61
C GLY A 351 -22.45 4.05 -1.96
N ASN A 352 -21.43 4.57 -1.29
CA ASN A 352 -20.89 5.92 -1.51
C ASN A 352 -20.04 6.06 -2.79
N LYS A 353 -19.98 5.03 -3.65
CA LYS A 353 -19.18 5.06 -4.87
C LYS A 353 -20.04 5.17 -6.11
N ILE A 354 -19.67 6.08 -7.02
CA ILE A 354 -20.21 6.16 -8.37
C ILE A 354 -19.07 5.84 -9.33
N SER A 355 -19.25 4.81 -10.14
CA SER A 355 -18.26 4.37 -11.12
C SER A 355 -18.80 4.53 -12.54
N VAL A 356 -17.95 5.02 -13.43
CA VAL A 356 -18.20 5.08 -14.87
C VAL A 356 -17.18 4.22 -15.57
N HIS A 357 -17.65 3.33 -16.44
CA HIS A 357 -16.80 2.49 -17.26
C HIS A 357 -17.12 2.70 -18.73
N TRP A 358 -16.11 3.03 -19.53
CA TRP A 358 -16.22 3.16 -20.98
C TRP A 358 -15.70 1.89 -21.66
N THR A 359 -16.44 1.41 -22.65
CA THR A 359 -15.98 0.34 -23.52
C THR A 359 -15.24 0.97 -24.70
N LEU A 360 -13.92 0.77 -24.75
CA LEU A 360 -13.08 1.20 -25.87
C LEU A 360 -13.30 0.33 -27.11
#